data_AF-A0A1J5BM31-F1
#
_entry.id   AF-A0A1J5BM31-F1
#
_cell.length_a   1.000
_cell.length_b   1.000
_cell.length_c   1.000
_cell.angle_alpha   90.00
_cell.angle_beta   90.00
_cell.angle_gamma   90.00
#
_symmetry.space_group_name_H-M   'P 1'
#
loop_
_entity.id
_entity.type
_entity.pdbx_description
1 polymer ?
#
loop_
_entity_poly.entity_id
_entity_poly.type
_entity_poly.pdbx_seq_one_letter_code
_entity_poly.pdbx_strand_id
1 'polypeptide(L)' 'MRTTITLDDELLARAQDITGKTERSDLIHEALRALIAREAAKRLAMLAGTQPDAVNIPRRREKMHDSR' A
#
# COMPACT_ATOMS: atom_id res chain seq x y z
N MET A 1 8.86 12.20 -16.91
CA MET A 1 10.29 12.61 -16.92
C MET A 1 11.13 11.40 -17.26
N ARG A 2 12.20 11.55 -18.07
CA ARG A 2 13.16 10.47 -18.31
C ARG A 2 14.37 10.69 -17.40
N THR A 3 14.73 9.68 -16.64
CA THR A 3 15.79 9.77 -15.62
C THR A 3 16.56 8.47 -15.60
N THR A 4 17.88 8.56 -15.47
CA THR A 4 18.76 7.40 -15.29
C THR A 4 19.05 7.27 -13.80
N ILE A 5 18.78 6.10 -13.23
CA ILE A 5 19.04 5.78 -11.83
C ILE A 5 19.79 4.46 -11.77
N THR A 6 20.68 4.31 -10.78
CA THR A 6 21.31 3.03 -10.45
C THR A 6 20.40 2.25 -9.51
N LEU A 7 20.20 0.97 -9.81
CA LEU A 7 19.36 0.06 -9.04
C LEU A 7 20.15 -1.21 -8.76
N ASP A 8 19.85 -1.82 -7.62
CA ASP A 8 20.31 -3.17 -7.29
C ASP A 8 19.51 -4.18 -8.11
N ASP A 9 20.23 -5.01 -8.90
CA ASP A 9 19.63 -5.99 -9.80
C ASP A 9 18.95 -7.14 -9.05
N GLU A 10 19.45 -7.54 -7.88
CA GLU A 10 18.82 -8.59 -7.06
C GLU A 10 17.50 -8.09 -6.48
N LEU A 11 17.49 -6.84 -6.00
CA LEU A 11 16.28 -6.20 -5.49
C LEU A 11 15.24 -6.05 -6.59
N LEU A 12 15.67 -5.64 -7.79
CA LEU A 12 14.81 -5.52 -8.95
C LEU A 12 14.21 -6.88 -9.33
N ALA A 13 15.04 -7.90 -9.49
CA ALA A 13 14.59 -9.25 -9.85
C ALA A 13 13.57 -9.79 -8.84
N ARG A 14 13.82 -9.63 -7.54
CA ARG A 14 12.90 -10.05 -6.49
C ARG A 14 11.58 -9.30 -6.53
N ALA A 15 11.61 -7.99 -6.78
CA ALA A 15 10.41 -7.19 -6.91
C ALA A 15 9.59 -7.60 -8.14
N GLN A 16 10.23 -7.93 -9.27
CA GLN A 16 9.56 -8.45 -10.46
C GLN A 16 8.92 -9.82 -10.22
N ASP A 17 9.62 -10.73 -9.54
CA ASP A 17 9.13 -12.07 -9.18
C ASP A 17 7.88 -12.00 -8.28
N ILE A 18 7.91 -11.16 -7.25
CA ILE A 18 6.79 -11.02 -6.31
C ILE A 18 5.60 -10.29 -6.93
N THR A 19 5.84 -9.24 -7.72
CA THR A 19 4.76 -8.38 -8.25
C THR A 19 4.23 -8.82 -9.61
N GLY A 20 4.96 -9.69 -10.32
CA GLY A 20 4.69 -10.06 -11.71
C GLY A 20 4.92 -8.94 -12.72
N LYS A 21 5.45 -7.77 -12.29
CA LYS A 21 5.68 -6.63 -13.18
C LYS A 21 7.01 -6.76 -13.91
N THR A 22 6.97 -6.81 -15.23
CA THR A 22 8.17 -6.94 -16.07
C THR A 22 8.74 -5.58 -16.48
N GLU A 23 7.89 -4.55 -16.59
CA GLU A 23 8.31 -3.20 -16.97
C GLU A 23 8.93 -2.44 -15.78
N ARG A 24 10.19 -1.99 -15.93
CA ARG A 24 10.94 -1.32 -14.85
C ARG A 24 10.31 0.02 -14.44
N SER A 25 9.84 0.80 -15.40
CA SER A 25 9.11 2.06 -15.18
C SER A 25 7.90 1.83 -14.29
N ASP A 26 7.04 0.87 -14.63
CA ASP A 26 5.84 0.56 -13.85
C ASP A 26 6.17 0.12 -12.42
N LEU A 27 7.19 -0.72 -12.27
CA LEU A 27 7.64 -1.17 -10.96
C LEU A 27 8.15 -0.01 -10.10
N ILE A 28 8.88 0.94 -10.68
CA ILE A 28 9.34 2.16 -9.98
C ILE A 28 8.16 3.04 -9.58
N HIS A 29 7.18 3.26 -10.46
CA HIS A 29 6.00 4.06 -10.13
C HIS A 29 5.20 3.43 -8.99
N GLU A 30 5.03 2.10 -9.00
CA GLU A 30 4.37 1.38 -7.90
C GLU A 30 5.17 1.45 -6.61
N ALA A 31 6.51 1.34 -6.66
CA ALA A 31 7.34 1.49 -5.48
C ALA A 31 7.18 2.87 -4.82
N LEU A 32 7.12 3.94 -5.63
CA LEU A 32 6.87 5.30 -5.14
C LEU A 32 5.47 5.46 -4.56
N ARG A 33 4.43 4.92 -5.23
CA ARG A 33 3.06 4.92 -4.71
C ARG A 33 2.95 4.18 -3.38
N ALA A 34 3.57 3.00 -3.28
CA ALA A 34 3.59 2.20 -2.07
C ALA A 34 4.30 2.91 -0.92
N LEU A 35 5.42 3.60 -1.19
CA LEU A 35 6.12 4.40 -0.18
C LEU A 35 5.25 5.56 0.32
N ILE A 36 4.60 6.30 -0.58
CA ILE A 36 3.68 7.39 -0.22
C ILE A 36 2.53 6.85 0.63
N ALA A 37 1.88 5.76 0.21
CA ALA A 37 0.79 5.14 0.94
C ALA A 37 1.21 4.72 2.35
N ARG A 38 2.41 4.13 2.51
CA ARG A 38 2.95 3.72 3.81
C ARG A 38 3.15 4.91 4.74
N GLU A 39 3.74 6.00 4.26
CA GLU A 39 3.97 7.18 5.10
C GLU A 39 2.67 7.95 5.39
N ALA A 40 1.73 7.99 4.45
CA ALA A 40 0.39 8.53 4.67
C ALA A 40 -0.35 7.74 5.75
N ALA A 41 -0.31 6.40 5.71
CA ALA A 41 -0.91 5.55 6.73
C ALA A 41 -0.32 5.81 8.13
N LYS A 42 1.01 5.97 8.24
CA LYS A 42 1.65 6.36 9.52
C LYS A 42 1.17 7.72 10.01
N ARG A 43 1.08 8.72 9.12
CA ARG A 43 0.56 10.05 9.47
C ARG A 43 -0.88 9.98 9.97
N LEU A 44 -1.74 9.22 9.29
CA LEU A 44 -3.13 9.02 9.70
C LEU A 44 -3.22 8.29 11.05
N ALA A 45 -2.40 7.27 11.28
CA ALA A 45 -2.36 6.57 12.56
C ALA A 45 -1.96 7.51 13.72
N MET A 46 -1.01 8.42 13.49
CA MET A 46 -0.61 9.42 14.49
C MET A 46 -1.73 10.42 14.84
N LEU A 47 -2.69 10.65 13.95
CA LEU A 47 -3.86 11.47 14.24
C LEU A 47 -4.86 10.79 15.19
N ALA A 48 -4.66 9.51 15.55
CA ALA A 48 -5.44 8.81 16.59
C ALA A 48 -6.98 8.92 16.45
N GLY A 49 -7.50 9.15 15.25
CA GLY A 49 -8.95 9.35 15.04
C GLY A 49 -9.50 10.66 15.62
N THR A 50 -8.68 11.70 15.81
CA THR A 50 -9.08 13.00 16.39
C THR A 50 -9.94 13.87 15.47
N GLN A 51 -10.54 13.30 14.42
CA GLN A 51 -11.42 14.05 13.52
C GLN A 51 -12.70 14.43 14.29
N PRO A 52 -13.00 15.74 14.48
CA PRO A 52 -14.07 16.18 15.38
C PRO A 52 -15.46 15.65 15.01
N ASP A 53 -15.73 15.56 13.69
CA ASP A 53 -17.04 15.16 13.17
C ASP A 53 -17.10 13.68 12.76
N ALA A 54 -16.11 12.87 13.16
CA ALA A 54 -16.10 11.44 12.83
C ALA A 54 -17.19 10.70 13.62
N VAL A 55 -18.18 10.17 12.90
CA VAL A 55 -19.24 9.32 13.48
C VAL A 55 -18.79 7.88 13.62
N ASN A 56 -19.21 7.21 14.68
CA ASN A 56 -18.85 5.81 14.95
C ASN A 56 -19.63 4.90 13.97
N ILE A 57 -18.93 4.28 13.01
CA ILE A 57 -19.55 3.42 12.01
C ILE A 57 -19.69 1.99 12.59
N PRO A 58 -20.90 1.38 12.60
CA PRO A 58 -21.07 0.01 13.06
C PRO A 58 -20.16 -0.97 12.31
N ARG A 59 -19.43 -1.83 13.04
CA ARG A 59 -18.65 -2.90 12.42
C ARG A 59 -19.58 -3.88 11.70
N ARG A 60 -19.42 -4.04 10.38
CA ARG A 60 -20.14 -5.05 9.60
C ARG A 60 -19.62 -6.44 9.97
N ARG A 61 -20.24 -7.09 10.96
CA ARG A 61 -20.05 -8.52 11.21
C ARG A 61 -20.82 -9.29 10.15
N GLU A 62 -20.14 -10.16 9.41
CA GLU A 62 -20.86 -11.18 8.63
C GLU A 62 -21.68 -12.03 9.60
N LYS A 63 -22.95 -12.28 9.24
CA LYS A 63 -23.78 -13.19 10.01
C LYS A 63 -23.11 -14.55 9.94
N MET A 64 -22.63 -15.04 11.08
CA MET A 64 -22.11 -16.40 11.22
C MET A 64 -23.18 -17.34 10.65
N HIS A 65 -22.89 -17.95 9.50
CA HIS A 65 -23.78 -18.91 8.90
C HIS A 65 -23.73 -20.15 9.79
N ASP A 66 -24.73 -20.32 10.65
CA ASP A 66 -24.88 -21.51 11.49
C ASP A 66 -25.27 -22.67 10.57
N SER A 67 -24.26 -23.39 10.06
CA SER A 67 -24.45 -24.65 9.38
C SER A 67 -24.66 -25.75 10.43
N ARG A 68 -25.90 -25.92 10.85
CA ARG A 68 -26.40 -27.11 11.56
C ARG A 68 -27.27 -27.95 10.63
#